data_AF-A0A7S2FZN2-F1
#
_entry.id   AF-A0A7S2FZN2-F1
#
_cell.length_a   1.000
_cell.length_b   1.000
_cell.length_c   1.000
_cell.angle_alpha   90.00
_cell.angle_beta   90.00
_cell.angle_gamma   90.00
#
_symmetry.space_group_name_H-M   'P 1'
#
loop_
_entity.id
_entity.type
_entity.pdbx_description
1 polymer ?
#
loop_
_entity_poly.entity_id
_entity_poly.type
_entity_poly.pdbx_seq_one_letter_code
_entity_poly.pdbx_strand_id
1 'polypeptide(L)'
;EQDMLARILGSQSSEGAVSELKPLPMQIADAERFRYRVEDQTHGLTKKAVLRYLARELQMEALNSEKLQEYFEENPEDKKALQRAQRQLRERASAIRHLQAVPSYLVPES
;
A
#
# COMPACT_ATOMS: atom_id res chain seq x y z
N GLU A 1 -7.24 14.97 14.77
CA GLU A 1 -6.13 15.61 14.03
C GLU A 1 -5.06 16.18 14.95
N GLN A 2 -5.40 17.03 15.92
CA GLN A 2 -4.43 17.66 16.85
C GLN A 2 -3.62 16.64 17.71
N ASP A 3 -4.24 15.55 18.16
CA ASP A 3 -3.57 14.50 18.95
C ASP A 3 -2.46 13.77 18.16
N MET A 4 -2.68 13.57 16.86
CA MET A 4 -1.71 12.90 15.98
C MET A 4 -0.49 13.80 15.73
N LEU A 5 -0.70 15.10 15.55
CA LEU A 5 0.38 16.08 15.38
C LEU A 5 1.29 16.13 16.62
N ALA A 6 0.71 16.12 17.82
CA ALA A 6 1.46 16.11 19.07
C ALA A 6 2.35 14.87 19.20
N ARG A 7 1.85 13.69 18.80
CA ARG A 7 2.63 12.44 18.80
C ARG A 7 3.80 12.49 17.80
N ILE A 8 3.55 13.00 16.59
CA ILE A 8 4.59 13.14 15.56
C ILE A 8 5.68 14.09 16.05
N LEU A 9 5.32 15.24 16.62
CA LEU A 9 6.27 16.21 17.18
C LEU A 9 7.10 15.62 18.33
N GLY A 10 6.48 14.86 19.23
CA GLY A 10 7.17 14.15 20.30
C GLY A 10 8.17 13.10 19.81
N SER A 11 7.87 12.42 18.70
CA SER A 11 8.79 11.46 18.08
C SER A 11 9.96 12.10 17.32
N GLN A 12 9.79 13.33 16.82
CA GLN A 12 10.80 14.02 16.00
C GLN A 12 11.74 14.92 16.81
N SER A 13 11.53 15.06 18.12
CA SER A 13 12.35 15.89 19.01
C SER A 13 13.55 15.15 19.63
N SER A 14 13.81 13.90 19.26
CA SER A 14 14.84 13.05 19.88
C SER A 14 16.16 12.88 19.11
N GLU A 15 16.53 13.77 18.18
CA GLU A 15 17.89 13.81 17.59
C GLU A 15 18.35 15.25 17.32
N GLY A 16 18.84 15.93 18.35
CA GLY A 16 19.87 16.99 18.27
C GLY A 16 19.62 18.28 17.46
N ALA A 17 18.52 18.42 16.72
CA ALA A 17 18.19 19.60 15.96
C ALA A 17 16.92 20.25 16.51
N VAL A 18 16.96 21.56 16.73
CA VAL A 18 15.76 22.37 16.90
C VAL A 18 15.02 22.35 15.56
N SER A 19 14.21 21.32 15.34
CA SER A 19 13.39 21.15 14.14
C SER A 19 12.21 22.11 14.22
N GLU A 20 12.47 23.39 13.99
CA GLU A 20 11.43 24.34 13.62
C GLU A 20 10.72 23.80 12.37
N LEU A 21 9.39 23.69 12.43
CA LEU A 21 8.58 23.25 11.30
C LEU A 21 8.75 24.25 10.16
N LYS A 22 9.62 23.91 9.21
CA LYS A 22 9.80 24.71 7.99
C LYS A 22 8.65 24.43 7.03
N PRO A 23 8.14 25.47 6.34
CA PRO A 23 7.17 25.26 5.28
C PRO A 23 7.78 24.33 4.23
N LEU A 24 7.02 23.32 3.80
CA LEU A 24 7.44 22.41 2.75
C LEU A 24 7.60 23.23 1.46
N PRO A 25 8.80 23.30 0.84
CA PRO A 25 9.03 24.05 -0.40
C PRO A 25 8.49 23.25 -1.59
N MET A 26 7.19 22.96 -1.58
CA MET A 26 6.52 22.20 -2.62
C MET A 26 5.59 23.12 -3.39
N GLN A 27 5.80 23.23 -4.69
CA GLN A 27 4.87 23.89 -5.59
C GLN A 27 3.89 22.85 -6.13
N ILE A 28 2.60 23.17 -6.17
CA ILE A 28 1.57 22.27 -6.72
C ILE A 28 1.87 21.95 -8.20
N ALA A 29 2.47 22.88 -8.93
CA ALA A 29 2.89 22.68 -10.31
C ALA A 29 3.89 21.53 -10.50
N ASP A 30 4.71 21.21 -9.50
CA ASP A 30 5.66 20.11 -9.56
C ASP A 30 4.93 18.75 -9.47
N ALA A 31 3.82 18.70 -8.73
CA ALA A 31 2.98 17.52 -8.61
C ALA A 31 2.20 17.23 -9.92
N GLU A 32 1.82 18.25 -10.68
CA GLU A 32 1.09 18.11 -11.95
C GLU A 32 1.86 17.29 -12.99
N ARG A 33 3.20 17.24 -12.91
CA ARG A 33 4.04 16.41 -13.77
C ARG A 33 3.70 14.91 -13.66
N PHE A 34 3.21 14.47 -12.50
CA PHE A 34 2.83 13.08 -12.26
C PHE A 34 1.41 12.73 -12.75
N ARG A 35 0.63 13.71 -13.23
CA ARG A 35 -0.79 13.51 -13.55
C ARG A 35 -1.03 12.31 -14.47
N TYR A 36 -0.28 12.20 -15.55
CA TYR A 36 -0.42 11.08 -16.50
C TYR A 36 -0.09 9.71 -15.87
N ARG A 37 0.85 9.66 -14.90
CA ARG A 37 1.18 8.42 -14.19
C ARG A 37 0.04 7.98 -13.29
N VAL A 38 -0.54 8.94 -12.57
CA VAL A 38 -1.70 8.70 -11.69
C VAL A 38 -2.89 8.26 -12.54
N GLU A 39 -3.16 8.95 -13.64
CA GLU A 39 -4.22 8.57 -14.58
C GLU A 39 -4.01 7.14 -15.07
N ASP A 40 -2.84 6.78 -15.57
CA ASP A 40 -2.53 5.41 -16.00
C ASP A 40 -2.78 4.37 -14.89
N GLN A 41 -2.42 4.67 -13.64
CA GLN A 41 -2.69 3.79 -12.50
C GLN A 41 -4.18 3.66 -12.19
N THR A 42 -4.93 4.76 -12.24
CA THR A 42 -6.35 4.76 -11.90
C THR A 42 -7.19 3.89 -12.85
N HIS A 43 -6.77 3.75 -14.12
CA HIS A 43 -7.43 2.86 -15.07
C HIS A 43 -7.31 1.38 -14.68
N GLY A 44 -6.24 1.00 -13.98
CA GLY A 44 -6.05 -0.34 -13.43
C GLY A 44 -6.94 -0.65 -12.22
N LEU A 45 -7.39 0.38 -11.50
CA LEU A 45 -8.16 0.26 -10.26
C LEU A 45 -9.66 0.07 -10.53
N THR A 46 -10.01 -1.06 -11.11
CA THR A 46 -11.41 -1.41 -11.38
C THR A 46 -12.11 -1.99 -10.14
N LYS A 47 -13.45 -1.89 -10.08
CA LYS A 47 -14.27 -2.55 -9.02
C LYS A 47 -13.95 -4.05 -8.90
N LYS A 48 -13.69 -4.72 -10.03
CA LYS A 48 -13.32 -6.14 -10.05
C LYS A 48 -11.96 -6.38 -9.40
N ALA A 49 -10.99 -5.50 -9.64
CA ALA A 49 -9.67 -5.58 -9.00
C ALA A 49 -9.78 -5.39 -7.48
N VAL A 50 -10.57 -4.42 -7.03
CA VAL A 50 -10.85 -4.18 -5.61
C VAL A 50 -11.49 -5.41 -4.96
N LEU A 51 -12.52 -5.99 -5.57
CA LEU A 51 -13.18 -7.19 -5.03
C LEU A 51 -12.25 -8.40 -4.97
N ARG A 52 -11.40 -8.60 -5.97
CA ARG A 52 -10.38 -9.67 -5.94
C ARG A 52 -9.35 -9.45 -4.84
N TYR A 53 -8.90 -8.20 -4.66
CA TYR A 53 -7.97 -7.84 -3.60
C TYR A 53 -8.58 -8.15 -2.23
N LEU A 54 -9.81 -7.70 -1.97
CA LEU A 54 -10.53 -7.98 -0.73
C LEU A 54 -10.71 -9.48 -0.48
N ALA A 55 -11.12 -10.24 -1.51
CA ALA A 55 -11.25 -11.68 -1.40
C ALA A 55 -9.92 -12.36 -1.05
N ARG A 56 -8.81 -11.93 -1.66
CA ARG A 56 -7.47 -12.43 -1.35
C ARG A 56 -7.04 -12.08 0.07
N GLU A 57 -7.31 -10.87 0.52
CA GLU A 57 -6.99 -10.38 1.86
C GLU A 57 -7.74 -11.18 2.93
N LEU A 58 -9.05 -11.35 2.77
CA LEU A 58 -9.87 -12.16 3.67
C LEU A 58 -9.41 -13.63 3.70
N GLN A 59 -9.03 -14.20 2.56
CA GLN A 59 -8.48 -15.56 2.51
C GLN A 59 -7.13 -15.67 3.23
N MET A 60 -6.28 -14.66 3.13
CA MET A 60 -5.01 -14.59 3.88
C MET A 60 -5.25 -14.48 5.37
N GLU A 61 -6.19 -13.63 5.78
CA GLU A 61 -6.58 -13.46 7.17
C GLU A 61 -7.14 -14.77 7.74
N ALA A 62 -8.01 -15.46 6.99
CA ALA A 62 -8.53 -16.76 7.38
C ALA A 62 -7.43 -17.81 7.58
N LEU A 63 -6.40 -17.83 6.71
CA LEU A 63 -5.26 -18.75 6.84
C LEU A 63 -4.37 -18.44 8.05
N ASN A 64 -4.31 -17.17 8.48
CA ASN A 64 -3.49 -16.72 9.60
C ASN A 64 -4.28 -16.65 10.93
N SER A 65 -5.60 -16.82 10.89
CA SER A 65 -6.47 -16.74 12.06
C SER A 65 -6.25 -17.92 13.01
N GLU A 66 -5.95 -17.62 14.27
CA GLU A 66 -5.79 -18.61 15.35
C GLU A 66 -7.06 -19.47 15.52
N LYS A 67 -8.25 -18.86 15.35
CA LYS A 67 -9.54 -19.54 15.51
C LYS A 67 -9.80 -20.62 14.47
N LEU A 68 -9.17 -20.51 13.30
CA LEU A 68 -9.34 -21.47 12.20
C LEU A 68 -8.19 -22.47 12.13
N GLN A 69 -7.14 -22.34 12.94
CA GLN A 69 -6.00 -23.26 12.93
C GLN A 69 -6.42 -24.69 13.25
N GLU A 70 -7.18 -24.89 14.33
CA GLU A 70 -7.67 -26.21 14.75
C GLU A 70 -8.51 -26.88 13.65
N TYR A 71 -9.44 -26.13 13.04
CA TYR A 71 -10.23 -26.62 11.90
C TYR A 71 -9.36 -27.07 10.71
N PHE A 72 -8.30 -26.32 10.39
CA PHE A 72 -7.39 -26.65 9.30
C PHE A 72 -6.39 -27.78 9.64
N GLU A 73 -6.16 -28.07 10.92
CA GLU A 73 -5.41 -29.25 11.36
C GLU A 73 -6.23 -30.51 11.15
N GLU A 74 -7.53 -30.47 11.45
CA GLU A 74 -8.47 -31.56 11.16
C GLU A 74 -8.74 -31.72 9.65
N ASN A 75 -8.74 -30.61 8.89
CA ASN A 75 -9.07 -30.57 7.46
C ASN A 75 -7.92 -30.00 6.60
N PRO A 76 -6.83 -30.75 6.40
CA PRO A 76 -5.65 -30.26 5.68
C PRO A 76 -5.90 -30.01 4.18
N GLU A 77 -6.87 -30.70 3.57
CA GLU A 77 -7.20 -30.49 2.15
C GLU A 77 -7.91 -29.14 1.93
N ASP A 78 -8.75 -28.69 2.86
CA ASP A 78 -9.42 -27.40 2.78
C ASP A 78 -8.42 -26.25 2.93
N LYS A 79 -7.43 -26.40 3.81
CA LYS A 79 -6.30 -25.47 3.93
C LYS A 79 -5.57 -25.33 2.59
N LYS A 80 -5.27 -26.46 1.92
CA LYS A 80 -4.60 -26.47 0.61
C LYS A 80 -5.49 -25.83 -0.46
N ALA A 81 -6.80 -26.10 -0.45
CA ALA A 81 -7.76 -25.51 -1.39
C ALA A 81 -7.81 -23.99 -1.23
N LEU A 82 -7.88 -23.50 0.02
CA LEU A 82 -7.89 -22.06 0.33
C LEU A 82 -6.58 -21.39 -0.08
N GLN A 83 -5.42 -22.01 0.17
CA GLN A 83 -4.12 -21.52 -0.30
C GLN A 83 -4.04 -21.43 -1.83
N ARG A 84 -4.60 -22.42 -2.56
CA ARG A 84 -4.65 -22.39 -4.02
C ARG A 84 -5.54 -21.25 -4.52
N ALA A 85 -6.74 -21.08 -3.95
CA ALA A 85 -7.66 -20.01 -4.30
C ALA A 85 -7.03 -18.63 -4.06
N GLN A 86 -6.39 -18.43 -2.91
CA GLN A 86 -5.68 -17.21 -2.56
C GLN A 86 -4.57 -16.88 -3.57
N ARG A 87 -3.81 -17.89 -4.00
CA ARG A 87 -2.72 -17.71 -4.98
C ARG A 87 -3.25 -17.32 -6.36
N GLN A 88 -4.43 -17.83 -6.75
CA GLN A 88 -5.07 -17.50 -8.02
C GLN A 88 -5.58 -16.05 -8.06
N LEU A 89 -6.02 -15.52 -6.92
CA LEU A 89 -6.47 -14.12 -6.80
C LEU A 89 -5.31 -13.11 -6.77
N ARG A 90 -4.06 -13.55 -6.75
CA ARG A 90 -2.90 -12.67 -6.84
C ARG A 90 -2.85 -12.03 -8.23
N GLU A 91 -3.24 -10.76 -8.32
CA GLU A 91 -3.17 -10.03 -9.57
C GLU A 91 -1.72 -9.86 -10.06
N ARG A 92 -1.51 -10.04 -11.37
CA ARG A 92 -0.20 -9.78 -12.04
C ARG A 92 0.19 -8.30 -12.03
N ALA A 93 -0.75 -7.40 -11.75
CA ALA A 93 -0.53 -5.97 -11.60
C ALA A 93 0.26 -5.58 -10.33
N SER A 94 0.74 -6.56 -9.55
CA SER A 94 1.25 -6.39 -8.18
C SER A 94 2.43 -5.41 -7.98
N ALA A 95 3.03 -4.90 -9.02
CA ALA A 95 3.83 -3.68 -8.96
C ALA A 95 4.13 -3.32 -10.41
N ILE A 96 3.61 -2.19 -10.86
CA ILE A 96 4.11 -1.60 -12.08
C ILE A 96 5.56 -1.21 -11.81
N ARG A 97 6.50 -2.09 -12.20
CA ARG A 97 7.94 -1.97 -11.85
C ARG A 97 8.51 -0.62 -12.26
N HIS A 98 7.98 -0.02 -13.31
CA HIS A 98 8.41 1.29 -13.80
C HIS A 98 7.97 2.48 -12.93
N LEU A 99 7.09 2.28 -11.94
CA LEU A 99 6.77 3.30 -10.93
C LEU A 99 7.82 3.38 -9.82
N GLN A 100 8.68 2.36 -9.66
CA GLN A 100 9.73 2.36 -8.64
C GLN A 100 10.77 3.47 -8.90
N ALA A 101 11.01 3.79 -10.16
CA ALA A 101 11.93 4.85 -10.56
C ALA A 101 11.15 6.07 -11.06
N VAL A 102 11.48 7.23 -10.52
CA VAL A 102 11.03 8.53 -11.03
C VAL A 102 12.01 8.95 -12.14
N PRO A 103 11.55 9.14 -13.38
CA PRO A 103 12.39 9.65 -14.46
C PRO A 103 12.86 11.06 -14.16
N SER A 104 14.04 11.39 -14.66
CA SER A 104 14.67 12.70 -14.50
C SER A 104 13.80 13.87 -14.94
N TYR A 105 12.94 13.69 -15.95
CA TYR A 105 12.04 14.74 -16.44
C TYR A 105 10.87 15.07 -15.49
N LEU A 106 10.57 14.21 -14.51
CA LEU A 106 9.55 14.46 -13.49
C LEU A 106 10.12 15.05 -12.21
N VAL A 107 11.43 15.00 -12.04
CA VAL A 107 12.09 15.61 -10.89
C VAL A 107 12.14 17.12 -11.13
N PRO A 108 11.56 17.95 -10.24
CA PRO A 108 11.66 19.40 -10.35
C PRO A 108 13.12 19.84 -10.14
N GLU A 109 13.53 20.90 -10.84
CA GLU A 109 14.90 21.45 -10.79
C GLU A 109 15.17 22.30 -9.54
N SER A 110 14.36 22.13 -8.49
CA SER A 110 14.33 22.93 -7.26
C SER A 110 15.71 23.20 -6.65
#